data_AF-A0AAW1PL85-F1
#
_entry.id   AF-A0AAW1PL85-F1
#
_cell.length_a   1.000
_cell.length_b   1.000
_cell.length_c   1.000
_cell.angle_alpha   90.00
_cell.angle_beta   90.00
_cell.angle_gamma   90.00
#
_symmetry.space_group_name_H-M   'P 1'
#
loop_
_entity.id
_entity.type
_entity.pdbx_description
1 polymer ?
#
loop_
_entity_poly.entity_id
_entity_poly.type
_entity_poly.pdbx_seq_one_letter_code
_entity_poly.pdbx_strand_id
1 'polypeptide(L)'
;MALSLPQEIWECSAVGLIDDDHLSSSASIARDIASLARTSKDSNLQAGVAAAWHALAATCGVQASQKCCPSEFGSWENVEADVGSYDVPKLKTCLRALGQPVSGRKADLVARVLAHLPSGRPTASDALQQQVKREKNSLICQTDAIKQFRLKKEDFARLWADVRANPHNPWGEMRLYRVVDAKNEKLADASAKRRKTAAHNLFMRPTRHQELVQAIAEVGLQCRPEDLHTPAAEKYIKSGTGSLAKLVETLRKGWS
;
A
#
# COMPACT_ATOMS: atom_id res chain seq x y z
N MET A 1 15.67 -26.87 53.48
CA MET A 1 14.45 -26.05 53.30
C MET A 1 13.87 -26.43 51.95
N ALA A 2 12.83 -27.27 51.96
CA ALA A 2 12.17 -27.75 50.76
C ALA A 2 11.17 -26.67 50.29
N LEU A 3 11.33 -26.19 49.06
CA LEU A 3 10.37 -25.29 48.42
C LEU A 3 9.27 -26.14 47.78
N SER A 4 8.09 -26.11 48.38
CA SER A 4 6.85 -26.64 47.80
C SER A 4 6.40 -25.72 46.66
N LEU A 5 6.27 -26.26 45.46
CA LEU A 5 5.63 -25.61 44.32
C LEU A 5 4.13 -25.98 44.30
N PRO A 6 3.24 -25.04 43.92
CA PRO A 6 1.80 -25.26 43.94
C PRO A 6 1.35 -26.26 42.88
N GLN A 7 0.48 -27.19 43.30
CA GLN A 7 0.03 -28.37 42.58
C GLN A 7 -1.24 -28.11 41.72
N GLU A 8 -1.48 -26.86 41.30
CA GLU A 8 -2.70 -26.46 40.58
C GLU A 8 -2.42 -26.00 39.15
N ILE A 9 -1.73 -26.83 38.40
CA ILE A 9 -1.93 -26.93 36.96
C ILE A 9 -1.79 -28.43 36.72
N TRP A 10 -2.70 -29.05 35.98
CA TRP A 10 -2.61 -30.37 35.29
C TRP A 10 -3.91 -31.17 35.42
N GLU A 11 -5.04 -30.58 35.06
CA GLU A 11 -6.18 -31.34 34.54
C GLU A 11 -6.80 -30.56 33.38
N CYS A 12 -6.40 -30.89 32.16
CA CYS A 12 -7.20 -30.65 30.97
C CYS A 12 -7.16 -31.94 30.15
N SER A 13 -8.09 -32.83 30.48
CA SER A 13 -8.41 -34.02 29.69
C SER A 13 -8.89 -33.60 28.30
N ALA A 14 -8.37 -34.33 27.32
CA ALA A 14 -8.71 -34.23 25.91
C ALA A 14 -10.20 -34.52 25.66
N VAL A 15 -10.84 -33.64 24.90
CA VAL A 15 -12.06 -33.96 24.14
C VAL A 15 -11.98 -33.29 22.77
N GLY A 16 -11.78 -34.12 21.74
CA GLY A 16 -12.54 -34.14 20.48
C GLY A 16 -12.58 -32.93 19.54
N LEU A 17 -12.18 -33.19 18.30
CA LEU A 17 -12.43 -32.46 17.04
C LEU A 17 -11.65 -31.16 16.79
N ILE A 18 -10.51 -31.30 16.10
CA ILE A 18 -10.06 -30.33 15.11
C ILE A 18 -9.52 -31.13 13.91
N ASP A 19 -10.06 -30.85 12.72
CA ASP A 19 -9.58 -31.41 11.45
C ASP A 19 -8.15 -30.92 11.17
N ASP A 20 -7.26 -31.88 10.98
CA ASP A 20 -5.84 -31.74 10.66
C ASP A 20 -5.64 -31.35 9.19
N ASP A 21 -4.73 -30.40 8.92
CA ASP A 21 -3.77 -30.59 7.81
C ASP A 21 -2.57 -29.63 7.76
N HIS A 22 -2.45 -28.61 8.64
CA HIS A 22 -1.25 -27.73 8.60
C HIS A 22 -0.58 -27.37 9.93
N LEU A 23 -1.02 -27.95 11.06
CA LEU A 23 -0.39 -27.72 12.38
C LEU A 23 0.40 -28.93 12.94
N SER A 24 0.51 -30.01 12.15
CA SER A 24 1.06 -31.31 12.60
C SER A 24 2.54 -31.26 13.05
N SER A 25 3.39 -30.47 12.38
CA SER A 25 4.84 -30.53 12.64
C SER A 25 5.26 -29.83 13.94
N SER A 26 4.76 -28.62 14.21
CA SER A 26 5.14 -27.86 15.42
C SER A 26 4.46 -28.41 16.68
N ALA A 27 3.22 -28.90 16.56
CA ALA A 27 2.52 -29.55 17.67
C ALA A 27 3.15 -30.89 18.07
N SER A 28 3.67 -31.67 17.11
CA SER A 28 4.41 -32.91 17.41
C SER A 28 5.69 -32.61 18.19
N ILE A 29 6.47 -31.63 17.74
CA ILE A 29 7.73 -31.22 18.39
C ILE A 29 7.46 -30.72 19.82
N ALA A 30 6.42 -29.92 20.03
CA ALA A 30 6.04 -29.47 21.37
C ALA A 30 5.65 -30.65 22.30
N ARG A 31 4.96 -31.66 21.76
CA ARG A 31 4.54 -32.86 22.49
C ARG A 31 5.74 -33.74 22.86
N ASP A 32 6.71 -33.88 21.96
CA ASP A 32 7.94 -34.65 22.19
C ASP A 32 8.86 -33.98 23.22
N ILE A 33 9.00 -32.65 23.16
CA ILE A 33 9.76 -31.86 24.14
C ILE A 33 9.12 -31.97 25.54
N ALA A 34 7.80 -31.89 25.63
CA ALA A 34 7.08 -32.07 26.90
C ALA A 34 7.15 -33.51 27.44
N SER A 35 7.27 -34.51 26.56
CA SER A 35 7.50 -35.91 26.95
C SER A 35 8.91 -36.11 27.52
N LEU A 36 9.93 -35.56 26.86
CA LEU A 36 11.33 -35.60 27.31
C LEU A 36 11.56 -34.88 28.65
N ALA A 37 10.88 -33.74 28.87
CA ALA A 37 10.98 -33.03 30.15
C ALA A 37 10.42 -33.84 31.32
N ARG A 38 9.37 -34.64 31.09
CA ARG A 38 8.71 -35.44 32.13
C ARG A 38 9.55 -36.65 32.58
N THR A 39 10.38 -37.20 31.70
CA THR A 39 11.17 -38.40 31.98
C THR A 39 12.57 -38.08 32.52
N SER A 40 13.05 -36.85 32.35
CA SER A 40 14.37 -36.43 32.86
C SER A 40 14.32 -36.07 34.35
N LYS A 41 15.24 -36.67 35.14
CA LYS A 41 15.50 -36.29 36.54
C LYS A 41 16.56 -35.19 36.68
N ASP A 42 17.15 -34.75 35.58
CA ASP A 42 18.17 -33.69 35.60
C ASP A 42 17.50 -32.32 35.67
N SER A 43 17.65 -31.66 36.82
CA SER A 43 17.12 -30.33 37.11
C SER A 43 17.60 -29.25 36.13
N ASN A 44 18.80 -29.38 35.55
CA ASN A 44 19.31 -28.40 34.59
C ASN A 44 18.60 -28.53 33.24
N LEU A 45 18.26 -29.77 32.87
CA LEU A 45 17.57 -30.08 31.62
C LEU A 45 16.10 -29.63 31.69
N GLN A 46 15.46 -29.77 32.84
CA GLN A 46 14.11 -29.24 33.08
C GLN A 46 14.06 -27.71 33.00
N ALA A 47 15.05 -27.03 33.61
CA ALA A 47 15.15 -25.57 33.52
C ALA A 47 15.38 -25.10 32.07
N GLY A 48 16.21 -25.82 31.30
CA GLY A 48 16.45 -25.53 29.89
C GLY A 48 15.19 -25.70 29.03
N VAL A 49 14.41 -26.76 29.23
CA VAL A 49 13.15 -26.99 28.49
C VAL A 49 12.09 -25.95 28.85
N ALA A 50 11.98 -25.56 30.12
CA ALA A 50 11.06 -24.49 30.54
C ALA A 50 11.43 -23.15 29.88
N ALA A 51 12.72 -22.81 29.83
CA ALA A 51 13.19 -21.60 29.14
C ALA A 51 12.91 -21.65 27.62
N ALA A 52 13.14 -22.80 26.98
CA ALA A 52 12.83 -22.99 25.57
C ALA A 52 11.32 -22.88 25.28
N TRP A 53 10.47 -23.41 26.16
CA TRP A 53 9.02 -23.27 26.07
C TRP A 53 8.57 -21.80 26.19
N HIS A 54 9.12 -21.05 27.14
CA HIS A 54 8.82 -19.62 27.29
C HIS A 54 9.30 -18.80 26.07
N ALA A 55 10.46 -19.11 25.50
CA ALA A 55 10.95 -18.46 24.29
C ALA A 55 10.05 -18.76 23.07
N LEU A 56 9.56 -20.00 22.94
CA LEU A 56 8.61 -20.40 21.90
C LEU A 56 7.25 -19.72 22.08
N ALA A 57 6.73 -19.68 23.31
CA ALA A 57 5.46 -19.01 23.62
C ALA A 57 5.53 -17.49 23.34
N ALA A 58 6.68 -16.86 23.63
CA ALA A 58 6.93 -15.46 23.33
C ALA A 58 6.99 -15.18 21.82
N THR A 59 7.55 -16.09 21.01
CA THR A 59 7.61 -15.94 19.55
C THR A 59 6.28 -16.23 18.87
N CYS A 60 5.45 -17.11 19.43
CA CYS A 60 4.11 -17.40 18.92
C CYS A 60 3.03 -16.42 19.39
N GLY A 61 3.37 -15.38 20.16
CA GLY A 61 2.41 -14.37 20.63
C GLY A 61 1.28 -14.95 21.49
N VAL A 62 1.51 -16.11 22.13
CA VAL A 62 0.52 -16.74 23.01
C VAL A 62 0.61 -16.04 24.36
N GLN A 63 0.02 -14.85 24.45
CA GLN A 63 -0.38 -14.35 25.75
C GLN A 63 -1.55 -15.23 26.23
N ALA A 64 -1.31 -15.97 27.30
CA ALA A 64 -2.35 -16.55 28.13
C ALA A 64 -3.15 -15.42 28.81
N SER A 65 -3.97 -14.71 28.03
CA SER A 65 -5.02 -13.82 28.51
C SER A 65 -6.33 -14.59 28.47
N GLN A 66 -6.52 -15.42 29.49
CA GLN A 66 -7.84 -15.88 29.91
C GLN A 66 -8.70 -14.62 30.16
N LYS A 67 -9.83 -14.50 29.43
CA LYS A 67 -10.75 -13.35 29.31
C LYS A 67 -10.34 -12.28 28.28
N CYS A 68 -10.46 -12.56 26.98
CA CYS A 68 -10.70 -11.54 25.94
C CYS A 68 -11.18 -12.17 24.62
N CYS A 69 -12.15 -13.08 24.68
CA CYS A 69 -13.01 -13.34 23.53
C CYS A 69 -14.44 -13.45 24.07
N PRO A 70 -15.23 -12.36 24.14
CA PRO A 70 -16.66 -12.56 24.14
C PRO A 70 -16.98 -13.23 22.80
N SER A 71 -17.48 -14.46 22.86
CA SER A 71 -18.15 -15.11 21.72
C SER A 71 -19.51 -14.45 21.45
N GLU A 72 -19.56 -13.13 21.51
CA GLU A 72 -20.69 -12.31 21.08
C GLU A 72 -20.57 -12.04 19.57
N PHE A 73 -20.40 -13.10 18.78
CA PHE A 73 -21.04 -13.08 17.47
C PHE A 73 -22.52 -13.32 17.74
N GLY A 74 -23.21 -12.25 18.16
CA GLY A 74 -24.63 -12.25 18.44
C GLY A 74 -25.37 -12.95 17.30
N SER A 75 -26.26 -13.87 17.67
CA SER A 75 -27.10 -14.57 16.70
C SER A 75 -27.83 -13.53 15.86
N TRP A 76 -27.60 -13.59 14.54
CA TRP A 76 -28.22 -12.71 13.55
C TRP A 76 -29.73 -12.92 13.44
N GLU A 77 -30.28 -13.91 14.16
CA GLU A 77 -31.70 -14.19 14.25
C GLU A 77 -32.50 -13.08 14.96
N ASN A 78 -31.82 -12.15 15.66
CA ASN A 78 -32.50 -11.04 16.36
C ASN A 78 -32.46 -9.68 15.63
N VAL A 79 -31.91 -9.61 14.41
CA VAL A 79 -31.81 -8.33 13.67
C VAL A 79 -33.20 -7.69 13.43
N GLU A 80 -34.23 -8.50 13.22
CA GLU A 80 -35.59 -8.00 13.02
C GLU A 80 -36.18 -7.39 14.30
N ALA A 81 -35.94 -8.02 15.45
CA ALA A 81 -36.35 -7.51 16.76
C ALA A 81 -35.61 -6.20 17.11
N ASP A 82 -34.31 -6.15 16.81
CA ASP A 82 -33.48 -4.96 17.06
C ASP A 82 -33.91 -3.78 16.19
N VAL A 83 -34.17 -4.00 14.90
CA VAL A 83 -34.62 -2.93 14.00
C VAL A 83 -36.03 -2.45 14.35
N GLY A 84 -36.91 -3.34 14.81
CA GLY A 84 -38.25 -2.97 15.29
C GLY A 84 -38.23 -2.04 16.51
N SER A 85 -37.20 -2.16 17.35
CA SER A 85 -37.00 -1.32 18.55
C SER A 85 -36.56 0.11 18.23
N TYR A 86 -36.04 0.39 17.02
CA TYR A 86 -35.54 1.71 16.69
C TYR A 86 -36.64 2.79 16.60
N ASP A 87 -36.28 3.99 17.05
CA ASP A 87 -37.12 5.17 16.87
C ASP A 87 -37.13 5.64 15.42
N VAL A 88 -38.21 6.31 15.01
CA VAL A 88 -38.39 6.86 13.67
C VAL A 88 -37.20 7.74 13.20
N PRO A 89 -36.59 8.61 14.03
CA PRO A 89 -35.41 9.37 13.62
C PRO A 89 -34.21 8.49 13.26
N LYS A 90 -33.98 7.40 14.02
CA LYS A 90 -32.89 6.45 13.75
C LYS A 90 -33.14 5.70 12.44
N LEU A 91 -34.37 5.20 12.24
CA LEU A 91 -34.77 4.53 10.99
C LEU A 91 -34.59 5.42 9.76
N LYS A 92 -34.95 6.71 9.85
CA LYS A 92 -34.75 7.68 8.76
C LYS A 92 -33.28 7.97 8.48
N THR A 93 -32.42 7.90 9.48
CA THR A 93 -30.96 8.05 9.28
C THR A 93 -30.39 6.82 8.57
N CYS A 94 -30.80 5.61 8.96
CA CYS A 94 -30.42 4.37 8.27
C CYS A 94 -30.87 4.39 6.80
N LEU A 95 -32.12 4.77 6.52
CA LEU A 95 -32.60 4.85 5.13
C LEU A 95 -31.89 5.92 4.31
N ARG A 96 -31.52 7.06 4.90
CA ARG A 96 -30.68 8.08 4.22
C ARG A 96 -29.29 7.56 3.89
N ALA A 97 -28.67 6.81 4.79
CA ALA A 97 -27.37 6.18 4.54
C ALA A 97 -27.45 5.12 3.41
N LEU A 98 -28.58 4.42 3.31
CA LEU A 98 -28.86 3.44 2.26
C LEU A 98 -29.37 4.08 0.94
N GLY A 99 -29.55 5.40 0.88
CA GLY A 99 -30.08 6.11 -0.29
C GLY A 99 -31.56 5.83 -0.58
N GLN A 100 -32.32 5.37 0.42
CA GLN A 100 -33.74 4.99 0.30
C GLN A 100 -34.68 6.13 0.73
N PRO A 101 -35.91 6.18 0.20
CA PRO A 101 -36.90 7.22 0.54
C PRO A 101 -37.35 7.10 2.01
N VAL A 102 -37.36 8.24 2.72
CA VAL A 102 -37.68 8.36 4.16
C VAL A 102 -39.15 8.67 4.48
N SER A 103 -40.04 8.54 3.51
CA SER A 103 -41.49 8.78 3.67
C SER A 103 -42.23 7.51 4.12
N GLY A 104 -43.23 7.63 5.01
CA GLY A 104 -44.09 6.51 5.43
C GLY A 104 -44.30 6.42 6.94
N ARG A 105 -45.11 5.43 7.36
CA ARG A 105 -45.30 5.09 8.78
C ARG A 105 -44.10 4.29 9.29
N LYS A 106 -43.95 4.17 10.62
CA LYS A 106 -42.83 3.42 11.24
C LYS A 106 -42.70 2.00 10.68
N ALA A 107 -43.82 1.29 10.51
CA ALA A 107 -43.83 -0.06 9.94
C ALA A 107 -43.23 -0.12 8.52
N ASP A 108 -43.57 0.86 7.65
CA ASP A 108 -43.03 0.94 6.30
C ASP A 108 -41.52 1.22 6.28
N LEU A 109 -41.05 2.03 7.24
CA LEU A 109 -39.62 2.34 7.38
C LEU A 109 -38.85 1.11 7.85
N VAL A 110 -39.37 0.36 8.83
CA VAL A 110 -38.76 -0.90 9.30
C VAL A 110 -38.69 -1.92 8.17
N ALA A 111 -39.79 -2.14 7.44
CA ALA A 111 -39.82 -3.07 6.31
C ALA A 111 -38.79 -2.70 5.22
N ARG A 112 -38.63 -1.41 4.90
CA ARG A 112 -37.60 -0.95 3.94
C ARG A 112 -36.19 -1.14 4.46
N VAL A 113 -35.96 -0.85 5.74
CA VAL A 113 -34.65 -1.07 6.36
C VAL A 113 -34.30 -2.56 6.31
N LEU A 114 -35.23 -3.46 6.65
CA LEU A 114 -35.01 -4.91 6.58
C LEU A 114 -34.82 -5.42 5.15
N ALA A 115 -35.56 -4.89 4.17
CA ALA A 115 -35.43 -5.27 2.77
C ALA A 115 -34.09 -4.82 2.12
N HIS A 116 -33.49 -3.75 2.63
CA HIS A 116 -32.25 -3.17 2.11
C HIS A 116 -31.03 -3.36 3.01
N LEU A 117 -31.21 -3.85 4.24
CA LEU A 117 -30.11 -4.44 4.96
C LEU A 117 -29.61 -5.61 4.12
N PRO A 118 -28.29 -5.75 3.92
CA PRO A 118 -27.74 -6.96 3.33
C PRO A 118 -28.10 -8.12 4.25
N SER A 119 -29.22 -8.79 3.96
CA SER A 119 -29.68 -10.00 4.65
C SER A 119 -28.72 -11.17 4.47
N GLY A 120 -27.67 -10.98 3.64
CA GLY A 120 -26.53 -11.86 3.57
C GLY A 120 -25.50 -11.50 4.64
N ARG A 121 -25.35 -12.39 5.63
CA ARG A 121 -24.01 -12.79 6.05
C ARG A 121 -23.19 -12.91 4.76
N PRO A 122 -22.01 -12.27 4.60
CA PRO A 122 -21.12 -12.68 3.52
C PRO A 122 -21.00 -14.19 3.67
N THR A 123 -21.58 -14.92 2.72
CA THR A 123 -21.62 -16.38 2.85
C THR A 123 -20.17 -16.83 2.94
N ALA A 124 -19.89 -18.02 3.51
CA ALA A 124 -18.52 -18.54 3.44
C ALA A 124 -17.99 -18.51 2.00
N SER A 125 -18.88 -18.64 1.00
CA SER A 125 -18.63 -18.42 -0.41
C SER A 125 -18.26 -16.97 -0.76
N ASP A 126 -18.96 -15.94 -0.26
CA ASP A 126 -18.62 -14.54 -0.53
C ASP A 126 -17.33 -14.11 0.18
N ALA A 127 -17.11 -14.58 1.41
CA ALA A 127 -15.87 -14.36 2.14
C ALA A 127 -14.69 -15.04 1.42
N LEU A 128 -14.88 -16.27 0.93
CA LEU A 128 -13.89 -16.97 0.11
C LEU A 128 -13.67 -16.29 -1.24
N GLN A 129 -14.72 -15.82 -1.92
CA GLN A 129 -14.59 -15.07 -3.17
C GLN A 129 -13.86 -13.74 -2.95
N GLN A 130 -14.11 -13.07 -1.83
CA GLN A 130 -13.43 -11.83 -1.47
C GLN A 130 -11.97 -12.08 -1.09
N GLN A 131 -11.68 -13.21 -0.44
CA GLN A 131 -10.32 -13.66 -0.16
C GLN A 131 -9.58 -14.04 -1.45
N VAL A 132 -10.18 -14.85 -2.32
CA VAL A 132 -9.64 -15.20 -3.65
C VAL A 132 -9.46 -13.95 -4.50
N LYS A 133 -10.36 -12.95 -4.42
CA LYS A 133 -10.22 -11.67 -5.11
C LYS A 133 -9.06 -10.84 -4.53
N ARG A 134 -8.86 -10.85 -3.22
CA ARG A 134 -7.70 -10.22 -2.56
C ARG A 134 -6.40 -10.92 -2.93
N GLU A 135 -6.37 -12.24 -2.94
CA GLU A 135 -5.21 -13.04 -3.34
C GLU A 135 -4.89 -12.88 -4.83
N LYS A 136 -5.90 -12.87 -5.71
CA LYS A 136 -5.74 -12.53 -7.14
C LYS A 136 -5.26 -11.09 -7.36
N ASN A 137 -5.65 -10.16 -6.49
CA ASN A 137 -5.16 -8.78 -6.54
C ASN A 137 -3.77 -8.62 -5.90
N SER A 138 -3.37 -9.52 -4.99
CA SER A 138 -2.03 -9.57 -4.39
C SER A 138 -1.00 -10.20 -5.32
N LEU A 139 -1.43 -11.22 -6.07
CA LEU A 139 -0.63 -11.85 -7.11
C LEU A 139 -0.74 -11.03 -8.39
N ILE A 140 0.09 -10.00 -8.52
CA ILE A 140 0.36 -9.40 -9.83
C ILE A 140 0.77 -10.56 -10.75
N CYS A 141 -0.02 -10.83 -11.79
CA CYS A 141 0.27 -11.94 -12.67
C CYS A 141 1.68 -11.75 -13.26
N GLN A 142 2.43 -12.84 -13.49
CA GLN A 142 3.81 -12.79 -13.97
C GLN A 142 3.98 -11.84 -15.17
N THR A 143 3.00 -11.81 -16.07
CA THR A 143 2.96 -10.91 -17.23
C THR A 143 2.80 -9.43 -16.86
N ASP A 144 2.02 -9.12 -15.84
CA ASP A 144 1.82 -7.73 -15.39
C ASP A 144 3.03 -7.24 -14.59
N ALA A 145 3.67 -8.10 -13.78
CA ALA A 145 4.89 -7.75 -13.06
C ALA A 145 6.04 -7.47 -14.05
N ILE A 146 6.18 -8.30 -15.09
CA ILE A 146 7.17 -8.10 -16.15
C ILE A 146 6.91 -6.77 -16.89
N LYS A 147 5.66 -6.46 -17.23
CA LYS A 147 5.28 -5.23 -17.93
C LYS A 147 5.46 -3.98 -17.06
N GLN A 148 4.95 -4.01 -15.84
CA GLN A 148 4.95 -2.88 -14.91
C GLN A 148 6.36 -2.50 -14.49
N PHE A 149 7.23 -3.49 -14.25
CA PHE A 149 8.58 -3.28 -13.76
C PHE A 149 9.66 -3.38 -14.83
N ARG A 150 9.26 -3.59 -16.09
CA ARG A 150 10.15 -3.77 -17.25
C ARG A 150 11.28 -4.78 -16.96
N LEU A 151 10.94 -5.84 -16.23
CA LEU A 151 11.89 -6.89 -15.91
C LEU A 151 12.14 -7.72 -17.16
N LYS A 152 13.39 -8.12 -17.39
CA LYS A 152 13.67 -9.16 -18.37
C LYS A 152 13.10 -10.48 -17.86
N LYS A 153 12.69 -11.36 -18.77
CA LYS A 153 12.10 -12.66 -18.42
C LYS A 153 13.05 -13.49 -17.56
N GLU A 154 14.35 -13.37 -17.81
CA GLU A 154 15.41 -14.09 -17.10
C GLU A 154 15.59 -13.58 -15.65
N ASP A 155 15.53 -12.26 -15.44
CA ASP A 155 15.62 -11.66 -14.10
C ASP A 155 14.44 -12.09 -13.23
N PHE A 156 13.23 -12.10 -13.81
CA PHE A 156 12.04 -12.58 -13.12
C PHE A 156 12.16 -14.07 -12.78
N ALA A 157 12.66 -14.90 -13.71
CA ALA A 157 12.83 -16.32 -13.47
C ALA A 157 13.81 -16.61 -12.32
N ARG A 158 14.89 -15.83 -12.20
CA ARG A 158 15.84 -15.93 -11.07
C ARG A 158 15.20 -15.53 -9.75
N LEU A 159 14.50 -14.40 -9.71
CA LEU A 159 13.76 -13.96 -8.51
C LEU A 159 12.72 -14.98 -8.06
N TRP A 160 11.98 -15.56 -9.02
CA TRP A 160 10.97 -16.56 -8.73
C TRP A 160 11.56 -17.91 -8.31
N ALA A 161 12.75 -18.26 -8.78
CA ALA A 161 13.48 -19.44 -8.32
C ALA A 161 13.93 -19.27 -6.86
N ASP A 162 14.43 -18.08 -6.49
CA ASP A 162 14.86 -17.77 -5.11
C ASP A 162 13.70 -17.82 -4.12
N VAL A 163 12.52 -17.32 -4.50
CA VAL A 163 11.29 -17.39 -3.69
C VAL A 163 10.85 -18.84 -3.49
N ARG A 164 10.86 -19.65 -4.56
CA ARG A 164 10.51 -21.08 -4.45
C ARG A 164 11.51 -21.90 -3.65
N ALA A 165 12.79 -21.55 -3.71
CA ALA A 165 13.84 -22.22 -2.94
C ALA A 165 13.74 -21.91 -1.43
N ASN A 166 13.09 -20.81 -1.03
CA ASN A 166 12.97 -20.39 0.36
C ASN A 166 11.55 -19.94 0.72
N PRO A 167 10.58 -20.87 0.82
CA PRO A 167 9.17 -20.55 1.07
C PRO A 167 8.92 -19.93 2.45
N HIS A 168 9.80 -20.18 3.42
CA HIS A 168 9.72 -19.63 4.78
C HIS A 168 10.46 -18.30 4.95
N ASN A 169 11.01 -17.73 3.87
CA ASN A 169 11.68 -16.45 3.96
C ASN A 169 10.63 -15.34 3.78
N PRO A 170 10.20 -14.64 4.86
CA PRO A 170 9.27 -13.52 4.75
C PRO A 170 9.84 -12.37 3.90
N TRP A 171 11.17 -12.39 3.67
CA TRP A 171 11.86 -11.44 2.81
C TRP A 171 11.83 -11.82 1.32
N GLY A 172 11.41 -13.03 0.94
CA GLY A 172 11.36 -13.45 -0.46
C GLY A 172 10.37 -12.62 -1.28
N GLU A 173 9.17 -12.43 -0.75
CA GLU A 173 8.14 -11.57 -1.35
C GLU A 173 8.52 -10.08 -1.24
N MET A 174 9.07 -9.65 -0.09
CA MET A 174 9.61 -8.29 0.10
C MET A 174 10.81 -7.95 -0.82
N ARG A 175 11.61 -8.93 -1.24
CA ARG A 175 12.75 -8.74 -2.16
C ARG A 175 12.28 -8.40 -3.57
N LEU A 176 11.16 -8.97 -4.02
CA LEU A 176 10.53 -8.57 -5.29
C LEU A 176 10.18 -7.08 -5.28
N TYR A 177 9.56 -6.59 -4.19
CA TYR A 177 9.27 -5.15 -4.01
C TYR A 177 10.55 -4.29 -3.94
N ARG A 178 11.59 -4.68 -3.18
CA ARG A 178 12.83 -3.88 -3.09
C ARG A 178 13.63 -3.79 -4.39
N VAL A 179 13.71 -4.86 -5.17
CA VAL A 179 14.42 -4.83 -6.48
C VAL A 179 13.66 -3.96 -7.47
N VAL A 180 12.33 -3.99 -7.40
CA VAL A 180 11.44 -3.12 -8.15
C VAL A 180 11.65 -1.65 -7.75
N ASP A 181 11.65 -1.35 -6.46
CA ASP A 181 11.82 0.01 -5.94
C ASP A 181 13.19 0.58 -6.31
N ALA A 182 14.27 -0.21 -6.18
CA ALA A 182 15.61 0.22 -6.57
C ALA A 182 15.75 0.43 -8.09
N LYS A 183 15.05 -0.34 -8.93
CA LYS A 183 15.00 -0.10 -10.38
C LYS A 183 14.16 1.15 -10.70
N ASN A 184 13.05 1.37 -10.00
CA ASN A 184 12.21 2.55 -10.16
C ASN A 184 12.94 3.83 -9.73
N GLU A 185 13.71 3.79 -8.64
CA GLU A 185 14.55 4.89 -8.18
C GLU A 185 15.65 5.20 -9.20
N LYS A 186 16.33 4.19 -9.74
CA LYS A 186 17.32 4.39 -10.83
C LYS A 186 16.70 4.96 -12.10
N LEU A 187 15.48 4.55 -12.45
CA LEU A 187 14.74 5.11 -13.58
C LEU A 187 14.26 6.54 -13.30
N ALA A 188 13.83 6.83 -12.07
CA ALA A 188 13.46 8.16 -11.61
C ALA A 188 14.67 9.10 -11.65
N ASP A 189 15.82 8.68 -11.15
CA ASP A 189 17.08 9.43 -11.21
C ASP A 189 17.56 9.66 -12.63
N ALA A 190 17.50 8.63 -13.49
CA ALA A 190 17.82 8.79 -14.91
C ALA A 190 16.87 9.77 -15.61
N SER A 191 15.58 9.74 -15.27
CA SER A 191 14.58 10.67 -15.80
C SER A 191 14.76 12.09 -15.27
N ALA A 192 15.11 12.25 -14.00
CA ALA A 192 15.40 13.52 -13.34
C ALA A 192 16.69 14.14 -13.90
N LYS A 193 17.70 13.32 -14.18
CA LYS A 193 18.94 13.76 -14.85
C LYS A 193 18.67 14.22 -16.27
N ARG A 194 17.86 13.48 -17.05
CA ARG A 194 17.41 13.91 -18.40
C ARG A 194 16.58 15.19 -18.36
N ARG A 195 15.69 15.36 -17.39
CA ARG A 195 14.91 16.60 -17.20
C ARG A 195 15.80 17.77 -16.79
N LYS A 196 16.79 17.57 -15.93
CA LYS A 196 17.78 18.60 -15.57
C LYS A 196 18.63 19.02 -16.76
N THR A 197 19.10 18.07 -17.59
CA THR A 197 19.86 18.40 -18.81
C THR A 197 18.99 19.08 -19.87
N ALA A 198 17.74 18.65 -20.05
CA ALA A 198 16.79 19.30 -20.95
C ALA A 198 16.39 20.70 -20.47
N ALA A 199 16.13 20.88 -19.18
CA ALA A 199 15.84 22.17 -18.57
C ALA A 199 17.06 23.09 -18.63
N HIS A 200 18.27 22.60 -18.39
CA HIS A 200 19.50 23.38 -18.49
C HIS A 200 19.76 23.85 -19.94
N ASN A 201 19.46 23.01 -20.94
CA ASN A 201 19.55 23.38 -22.36
C ASN A 201 18.43 24.31 -22.84
N LEU A 202 17.28 24.36 -22.15
CA LEU A 202 16.19 25.32 -22.39
C LEU A 202 16.40 26.65 -21.65
N PHE A 203 17.11 26.63 -20.52
CA PHE A 203 17.33 27.81 -19.65
C PHE A 203 18.58 28.62 -20.02
N MET A 204 19.42 28.11 -20.93
CA MET A 204 20.63 28.78 -21.43
C MET A 204 20.54 29.15 -22.92
N ARG A 205 19.34 29.37 -23.45
CA ARG A 205 19.20 30.17 -24.67
C ARG A 205 18.86 31.60 -24.23
N PRO A 206 19.72 32.61 -24.50
CA PRO A 206 19.33 33.98 -24.26
C PRO A 206 17.99 34.21 -24.95
N THR A 207 17.07 34.83 -24.24
CA THR A 207 15.78 35.19 -24.86
C THR A 207 16.10 36.06 -26.08
N ARG A 208 15.32 35.99 -27.17
CA ARG A 208 15.56 36.82 -28.37
C ARG A 208 15.67 38.32 -28.05
N HIS A 209 15.08 38.74 -26.94
CA HIS A 209 15.23 40.07 -26.37
C HIS A 209 16.68 40.36 -25.93
N GLN A 210 17.35 39.42 -25.25
CA GLN A 210 18.77 39.52 -24.91
C GLN A 210 19.68 39.47 -26.15
N GLU A 211 19.37 38.62 -27.14
CA GLU A 211 20.12 38.61 -28.41
C GLU A 211 20.03 39.96 -29.12
N LEU A 212 18.86 40.59 -29.09
CA LEU A 212 18.63 41.91 -29.66
C LEU A 212 19.37 43.02 -28.89
N VAL A 213 19.28 43.01 -27.57
CA VAL A 213 19.98 43.98 -26.70
C VAL A 213 21.50 43.88 -26.87
N GLN A 214 22.02 42.66 -26.97
CA GLN A 214 23.45 42.43 -27.17
C GLN A 214 23.92 42.92 -28.55
N ALA A 215 23.19 42.61 -29.62
CA ALA A 215 23.56 43.08 -30.97
C ALA A 215 23.49 44.60 -31.11
N ILE A 216 22.52 45.25 -30.44
CA ILE A 216 22.43 46.72 -30.40
C ILE A 216 23.64 47.31 -29.65
N ALA A 217 24.03 46.71 -28.53
CA ALA A 217 25.20 47.13 -27.77
C ALA A 217 26.51 46.99 -28.57
N GLU A 218 26.64 45.92 -29.36
CA GLU A 218 27.80 45.70 -30.23
C GLU A 218 27.93 46.76 -31.34
N VAL A 219 26.82 47.34 -31.80
CA VAL A 219 26.82 48.43 -32.79
C VAL A 219 27.02 49.80 -32.14
N GLY A 220 27.18 49.86 -30.81
CA GLY A 220 27.47 51.09 -30.05
C GLY A 220 26.26 52.01 -29.89
N LEU A 221 25.05 51.51 -30.10
CA LEU A 221 23.82 52.26 -29.89
C LEU A 221 23.42 52.17 -28.42
N GLN A 222 23.29 53.32 -27.75
CA GLN A 222 22.68 53.39 -26.42
C GLN A 222 21.15 53.32 -26.57
N CYS A 223 20.58 52.12 -26.62
CA CYS A 223 19.13 51.96 -26.54
C CYS A 223 18.65 52.01 -25.10
N ARG A 224 17.62 52.82 -24.86
CA ARG A 224 16.82 52.68 -23.63
C ARG A 224 15.78 51.58 -23.86
N PRO A 225 15.30 50.90 -22.79
CA PRO A 225 14.33 49.82 -22.91
C PRO A 225 13.06 50.22 -23.68
N GLU A 226 12.68 51.50 -23.63
CA GLU A 226 11.50 52.05 -24.28
C GLU A 226 11.61 52.03 -25.82
N ASP A 227 12.84 52.09 -26.35
CA ASP A 227 13.11 52.11 -27.80
C ASP A 227 12.89 50.74 -28.47
N LEU A 228 12.79 49.67 -27.67
CA LEU A 228 12.54 48.30 -28.14
C LEU A 228 11.05 48.04 -28.44
N HIS A 229 10.16 49.00 -28.16
CA HIS A 229 8.72 48.93 -28.46
C HIS A 229 8.36 49.44 -29.85
N THR A 230 9.30 49.47 -30.80
CA THR A 230 8.95 49.75 -32.18
C THR A 230 8.23 48.57 -32.82
N PRO A 231 7.24 48.81 -33.71
CA PRO A 231 6.52 47.73 -34.41
C PRO A 231 7.46 46.75 -35.15
N ALA A 232 8.64 47.22 -35.59
CA ALA A 232 9.65 46.41 -36.24
C ALA A 232 10.36 45.45 -35.25
N ALA A 233 10.75 45.94 -34.07
CA ALA A 233 11.36 45.12 -33.02
C ALA A 233 10.37 44.09 -32.47
N GLU A 234 9.11 44.49 -32.24
CA GLU A 234 8.06 43.55 -31.83
C GLU A 234 7.79 42.47 -32.87
N LYS A 235 7.77 42.83 -34.15
CA LYS A 235 7.58 41.87 -35.25
C LYS A 235 8.72 40.86 -35.29
N TYR A 236 9.97 41.29 -35.06
CA TYR A 236 11.13 40.39 -35.00
C TYR A 236 11.06 39.42 -33.80
N ILE A 237 10.72 39.94 -32.62
CA ILE A 237 10.57 39.15 -31.39
C ILE A 237 9.46 38.09 -31.56
N LYS A 238 8.32 38.49 -32.15
CA LYS A 238 7.14 37.63 -32.34
C LYS A 238 7.28 36.65 -33.51
N SER A 239 7.80 37.08 -34.67
CA SER A 239 7.83 36.23 -35.88
C SER A 239 9.01 35.26 -35.90
N GLY A 240 10.13 35.59 -35.25
CA GLY A 240 11.35 34.78 -35.28
C GLY A 240 11.97 34.56 -36.66
N THR A 241 11.45 35.22 -37.67
CA THR A 241 11.80 35.05 -39.08
C THR A 241 12.19 36.42 -39.60
N GLY A 242 13.46 36.73 -39.43
CA GLY A 242 14.07 37.99 -39.85
C GLY A 242 15.57 37.91 -39.63
N SER A 243 16.35 38.59 -40.47
CA SER A 243 17.78 38.76 -40.20
C SER A 243 17.96 39.87 -39.18
N LEU A 244 18.61 39.56 -38.05
CA LEU A 244 18.94 40.54 -36.99
C LEU A 244 19.66 41.76 -37.58
N ALA A 245 20.55 41.52 -38.55
CA ALA A 245 21.28 42.57 -39.26
C ALA A 245 20.36 43.57 -39.99
N LYS A 246 19.27 43.09 -40.62
CA LYS A 246 18.29 43.98 -41.26
C LYS A 246 17.51 44.82 -40.25
N LEU A 247 17.24 44.26 -39.06
CA LEU A 247 16.54 44.99 -37.99
C LEU A 247 17.44 46.11 -37.44
N VAL A 248 18.70 45.80 -37.11
CA VAL A 248 19.68 46.78 -36.63
C VAL A 248 19.87 47.90 -37.65
N GLU A 249 19.98 47.57 -38.94
CA GLU A 249 20.09 48.57 -40.02
C GLU A 249 18.84 49.46 -40.13
N THR A 250 17.65 48.90 -39.88
CA THR A 250 16.39 49.66 -39.90
C THR A 250 16.29 50.60 -38.70
N LEU A 251 16.69 50.15 -37.51
CA LEU A 251 16.73 50.98 -36.31
C LEU A 251 17.75 52.12 -36.47
N ARG A 252 18.92 51.83 -37.05
CA ARG A 252 19.96 52.83 -37.34
C ARG A 252 19.44 53.96 -38.24
N LYS A 253 18.67 53.63 -39.28
CA LYS A 253 18.08 54.61 -40.21
C LYS A 253 16.95 55.44 -39.61
N GLY A 254 16.26 54.92 -38.59
CA GLY A 254 15.20 55.65 -37.89
C GLY A 254 15.73 56.63 -36.83
N TRP A 255 17.03 56.57 -36.52
CA TRP A 255 17.68 57.36 -35.47
C TRP A 255 18.59 58.48 -35.98
N SER A 256 18.89 58.49 -37.28
CA SER A 256 19.56 59.61 -37.96
C SER A 256 18.54 60.65 -38.43
#